data_AF-A0A5E4V241-F1
#
_entry.id   AF-A0A5E4V241-F1
#
_cell.length_a   1.000
_cell.length_b   1.000
_cell.length_c   1.000
_cell.angle_alpha   90.00
_cell.angle_beta   90.00
_cell.angle_gamma   90.00
#
_symmetry.space_group_name_H-M   'P 1'
#
loop_
_entity.id
_entity.type
_entity.pdbx_description
1 polymer ?
#
loop_
_entity_poly.entity_id
_entity_poly.type
_entity_poly.pdbx_seq_one_letter_code
_entity_poly.pdbx_strand_id
1 'polypeptide(L)'
;MTDPSKNELTEMVERLINAAFAAVYVFIFIAAPIYGTLKLKKALRHLRTATDKSERKYWRDELRMACCIVYISVVIYVHIFQDLFLLPLSFENKARVMHWVDAVLGLPGALMYAVVLHRRALDYDVQDFLVAALLVSGAALLYYIAKSSLKVNGGVNEDGVWVPSRAESQRRWAKFEEEEAESRAITKRMIAHEMDDPRSDRERWNTLSKAQQQREQEQWEAERDELYRLSDACPRSSYFDKKS
;
A
#
# COMPACT_ATOMS: atom_id res chain seq x y z
N MET A 1 -43.38 -34.12 0.10
CA MET A 1 -42.45 -34.60 1.13
C MET A 1 -41.11 -33.94 0.90
N THR A 2 -40.87 -32.81 1.56
CA THR A 2 -39.55 -32.16 1.63
C THR A 2 -38.72 -32.93 2.64
N ASP A 3 -37.55 -33.38 2.19
CA ASP A 3 -36.64 -34.22 2.96
C ASP A 3 -36.02 -33.39 4.12
N PRO A 4 -36.33 -33.68 5.40
CA PRO A 4 -35.90 -32.85 6.54
C PRO A 4 -34.37 -32.77 6.67
N SER A 5 -33.66 -33.79 6.17
CA SER A 5 -32.19 -33.83 6.13
C SER A 5 -31.56 -32.73 5.27
N LYS A 6 -32.24 -32.30 4.20
CA LYS A 6 -31.75 -31.21 3.33
C LYS A 6 -31.85 -29.86 4.02
N ASN A 7 -32.90 -29.64 4.80
CA ASN A 7 -33.11 -28.40 5.56
C ASN A 7 -32.06 -28.24 6.66
N GLU A 8 -31.75 -29.32 7.41
CA GLU A 8 -30.72 -29.31 8.46
C GLU A 8 -29.32 -29.04 7.91
N LEU A 9 -28.97 -29.62 6.75
CA LEU A 9 -27.67 -29.38 6.11
C LEU A 9 -27.54 -27.93 5.62
N THR A 10 -28.58 -27.37 4.98
CA THR A 10 -28.59 -25.97 4.56
C THR A 10 -28.49 -25.01 5.75
N GLU A 11 -29.18 -25.30 6.85
CA GLU A 11 -29.14 -24.47 8.05
C GLU A 11 -27.77 -24.54 8.74
N MET A 12 -27.12 -25.71 8.74
CA MET A 12 -25.75 -25.87 9.22
C MET A 12 -24.75 -25.10 8.34
N VAL A 13 -24.91 -25.15 7.01
CA VAL A 13 -24.06 -24.39 6.07
C VAL A 13 -24.25 -22.87 6.26
N GLU A 14 -25.48 -22.39 6.39
CA GLU A 14 -25.75 -20.97 6.68
C GLU A 14 -25.14 -20.51 7.99
N ARG A 15 -25.24 -21.31 9.06
CA ARG A 15 -24.58 -21.01 10.35
C ARG A 15 -23.07 -20.97 10.20
N LEU A 16 -22.47 -21.86 9.42
CA LEU A 16 -21.03 -21.91 9.18
C LEU A 16 -20.55 -20.69 8.37
N ILE A 17 -21.32 -20.31 7.35
CA ILE A 17 -21.08 -19.10 6.54
C ILE A 17 -21.20 -17.85 7.42
N ASN A 18 -22.24 -17.74 8.24
CA ASN A 18 -22.43 -16.62 9.17
C ASN A 18 -21.30 -16.55 10.21
N ALA A 19 -20.85 -17.70 10.72
CA ALA A 19 -19.71 -17.77 11.63
C ALA A 19 -18.40 -17.35 10.95
N ALA A 20 -18.18 -17.76 9.69
CA ALA A 20 -17.02 -17.35 8.91
C ALA A 20 -17.03 -15.83 8.64
N PHE A 21 -18.18 -15.28 8.24
CA PHE A 21 -18.34 -13.84 8.08
C PHE A 21 -18.13 -13.09 9.38
N ALA A 22 -18.68 -13.58 10.50
CA ALA A 22 -18.47 -12.99 11.82
C ALA A 22 -16.97 -12.97 12.19
N ALA A 23 -16.24 -14.06 11.94
CA ALA A 23 -14.79 -14.11 12.17
C ALA A 23 -14.02 -13.10 11.30
N VAL A 24 -14.40 -12.97 10.01
CA VAL A 24 -13.83 -11.96 9.11
C VAL A 24 -14.12 -10.55 9.60
N TYR A 25 -15.35 -10.26 10.04
CA TYR A 25 -15.71 -8.97 10.60
C TYR A 25 -14.90 -8.66 11.86
N VAL A 26 -14.78 -9.62 12.80
CA VAL A 26 -13.96 -9.45 14.01
C VAL A 26 -12.50 -9.16 13.64
N PHE A 27 -11.94 -9.88 12.67
CA PHE A 27 -10.59 -9.62 12.18
C PHE A 27 -10.46 -8.21 11.58
N ILE A 28 -11.40 -7.79 10.73
CA ILE A 28 -11.42 -6.44 10.14
C ILE A 28 -11.53 -5.39 11.25
N PHE A 29 -12.37 -5.61 12.27
CA PHE A 29 -12.52 -4.69 13.38
C PHE A 29 -11.23 -4.49 14.16
N ILE A 30 -10.46 -5.55 14.40
CA ILE A 30 -9.16 -5.46 15.08
C ILE A 30 -8.09 -4.86 14.15
N ALA A 31 -8.06 -5.27 12.89
CA ALA A 31 -7.03 -4.87 11.94
C ALA A 31 -7.19 -3.41 11.49
N ALA A 32 -8.41 -2.92 11.28
CA ALA A 32 -8.69 -1.56 10.81
C ALA A 32 -8.10 -0.44 11.68
N PRO A 33 -8.27 -0.40 13.02
CA PRO A 33 -7.68 0.64 13.86
C PRO A 33 -6.15 0.52 13.93
N ILE A 34 -5.60 -0.70 13.95
CA ILE A 34 -4.14 -0.93 13.94
C ILE A 34 -3.57 -0.41 12.61
N TYR A 35 -4.17 -0.79 11.49
CA TYR A 35 -3.78 -0.32 10.16
C TYR A 35 -3.92 1.20 10.05
N GLY A 36 -5.05 1.75 10.47
CA GLY A 36 -5.33 3.19 10.45
C GLY A 36 -4.31 4.00 11.26
N THR A 37 -3.98 3.57 12.47
CA THR A 37 -3.01 4.25 13.35
C THR A 37 -1.58 4.17 12.82
N LEU A 38 -1.15 3.01 12.31
CA LEU A 38 0.15 2.85 11.66
C LEU A 38 0.26 3.75 10.42
N LYS A 39 -0.80 3.79 9.61
CA LYS A 39 -0.86 4.61 8.41
C LYS A 39 -0.88 6.10 8.73
N LEU A 40 -1.59 6.51 9.78
CA LEU A 40 -1.60 7.87 10.30
C LEU A 40 -0.19 8.31 10.75
N LYS A 41 0.49 7.49 11.57
CA LYS A 41 1.86 7.76 12.02
C LYS A 41 2.83 7.90 10.85
N LYS A 42 2.72 7.01 9.85
CA LYS A 42 3.54 7.04 8.64
C LYS A 42 3.28 8.33 7.83
N ALA A 43 2.03 8.65 7.56
CA ALA A 43 1.65 9.85 6.82
C ALA A 43 2.11 11.14 7.53
N LEU A 44 1.96 11.23 8.85
CA LEU A 44 2.43 12.39 9.63
C LEU A 44 3.96 12.54 9.57
N ARG A 45 4.70 11.44 9.67
CA ARG A 45 6.17 11.47 9.59
C ARG A 45 6.63 11.98 8.23
N HIS A 46 6.07 11.43 7.15
CA HIS A 46 6.47 11.81 5.80
C HIS A 46 5.97 13.19 5.38
N LEU A 47 4.81 13.64 5.89
CA LEU A 47 4.34 15.00 5.63
C LEU A 47 5.30 16.07 6.20
N ARG A 48 5.97 15.78 7.33
CA ARG A 48 6.99 16.68 7.92
C ARG A 48 8.27 16.75 7.09
N THR A 49 8.63 15.68 6.39
CA THR A 49 9.85 15.59 5.58
C THR A 49 9.61 15.85 4.09
N ALA A 50 8.35 16.04 3.68
CA ALA A 50 7.98 16.20 2.28
C ALA A 50 8.43 17.56 1.73
N THR A 51 9.30 17.52 0.73
CA THR A 51 9.87 18.73 0.12
C THR A 51 9.01 19.25 -1.03
N ASP A 52 8.41 18.34 -1.81
CA ASP A 52 7.67 18.70 -3.03
C ASP A 52 6.16 18.93 -2.77
N LYS A 53 5.52 19.76 -3.60
CA LYS A 53 4.08 20.05 -3.57
C LYS A 53 3.26 18.82 -3.92
N SER A 54 3.70 18.01 -4.89
CA SER A 54 3.03 16.77 -5.29
C SER A 54 3.06 15.74 -4.16
N GLU A 55 4.22 15.58 -3.53
CA GLU A 55 4.45 14.71 -2.38
C GLU A 55 3.64 15.15 -1.15
N ARG A 56 3.61 16.45 -0.84
CA ARG A 56 2.76 17.00 0.22
C ARG A 56 1.28 16.81 -0.03
N LYS A 57 0.84 16.73 -1.30
CA LYS A 57 -0.54 16.42 -1.66
C LYS A 57 -0.85 14.93 -1.44
N TYR A 58 0.04 14.05 -1.88
CA TYR A 58 -0.05 12.61 -1.64
C TYR A 58 -0.19 12.29 -0.15
N TRP A 59 0.75 12.78 0.68
CA TRP A 59 0.73 12.49 2.12
C TRP A 59 -0.44 13.14 2.85
N ARG A 60 -0.97 14.27 2.35
CA ARG A 60 -2.21 14.85 2.88
C ARG A 60 -3.42 13.97 2.60
N ASP A 61 -3.51 13.41 1.41
CA ASP A 61 -4.62 12.51 1.07
C ASP A 61 -4.51 11.18 1.83
N GLU A 62 -3.31 10.64 1.98
CA GLU A 62 -3.06 9.45 2.82
C GLU A 62 -3.37 9.70 4.31
N LEU A 63 -3.06 10.90 4.81
CA LEU A 63 -3.42 11.33 6.16
C LEU A 63 -4.94 11.37 6.33
N ARG A 64 -5.66 11.98 5.37
CA ARG A 64 -7.14 12.05 5.40
C ARG A 64 -7.75 10.66 5.36
N MET A 65 -7.24 9.77 4.51
CA MET A 65 -7.68 8.38 4.44
C MET A 65 -7.48 7.66 5.79
N ALA A 66 -6.30 7.82 6.40
CA ALA A 66 -6.02 7.25 7.72
C ALA A 66 -6.93 7.81 8.82
N CYS A 67 -7.20 9.13 8.80
CA CYS A 67 -8.17 9.75 9.69
C CYS A 67 -9.57 9.17 9.53
N CYS A 68 -10.04 8.94 8.29
CA CYS A 68 -11.34 8.29 8.05
C CYS A 68 -11.39 6.88 8.63
N ILE A 69 -10.34 6.07 8.43
CA ILE A 69 -10.27 4.70 8.99
C ILE A 69 -10.32 4.75 10.52
N VAL A 70 -9.51 5.59 11.14
CA VAL A 70 -9.46 5.71 12.61
C VAL A 70 -10.78 6.22 13.15
N TYR A 71 -11.37 7.24 12.54
CA TYR A 71 -12.67 7.79 12.93
C TYR A 71 -13.78 6.73 12.87
N ILE A 72 -13.94 6.05 11.72
CA ILE A 72 -14.95 4.99 11.56
C ILE A 72 -14.73 3.88 12.59
N SER A 73 -13.47 3.47 12.79
CA SER A 73 -13.13 2.47 13.80
C SER A 73 -13.57 2.94 15.18
N VAL A 74 -13.20 4.15 15.62
CA VAL A 74 -13.57 4.70 16.93
C VAL A 74 -15.07 4.73 17.12
N VAL A 75 -15.84 5.21 16.14
CA VAL A 75 -17.32 5.23 16.22
C VAL A 75 -17.86 3.82 16.47
N ILE A 76 -17.41 2.83 15.70
CA ILE A 76 -17.88 1.45 15.86
C ILE A 76 -17.45 0.85 17.20
N TYR A 77 -16.21 1.07 17.62
CA TYR A 77 -15.72 0.61 18.93
C TYR A 77 -16.52 1.20 20.08
N VAL A 78 -16.80 2.50 20.05
CA VAL A 78 -17.60 3.16 21.09
C VAL A 78 -18.99 2.52 21.19
N HIS A 79 -19.63 2.21 20.07
CA HIS A 79 -20.96 1.60 20.04
C HIS A 79 -20.97 0.11 20.44
N ILE A 80 -19.94 -0.66 20.08
CA ILE A 80 -19.82 -2.06 20.48
C ILE A 80 -19.57 -2.18 21.98
N PHE A 81 -18.70 -1.32 22.53
CA PHE A 81 -18.28 -1.39 23.92
C PHE A 81 -19.08 -0.46 24.84
N GLN A 82 -20.13 0.20 24.35
CA GLN A 82 -20.95 1.11 25.16
C GLN A 82 -21.50 0.42 26.41
N ASP A 83 -21.94 -0.84 26.29
CA ASP A 83 -22.50 -1.59 27.41
C ASP A 83 -21.44 -1.98 28.44
N LEU A 84 -20.20 -2.19 27.99
CA LEU A 84 -19.07 -2.48 28.86
C LEU A 84 -18.61 -1.22 29.61
N PHE A 85 -18.54 -0.07 28.92
CA PHE A 85 -18.10 1.19 29.52
C PHE A 85 -19.15 1.84 30.43
N LEU A 86 -20.43 1.64 30.11
CA LEU A 86 -21.54 2.26 30.82
C LEU A 86 -22.25 1.29 31.77
N LEU A 87 -21.71 0.08 31.98
CA LEU A 87 -22.24 -0.97 32.85
C LEU A 87 -22.75 -0.49 34.22
N PRO A 88 -22.07 0.42 34.95
CA PRO A 88 -22.52 0.87 36.27
C PRO A 88 -23.66 1.90 36.24
N LEU A 89 -24.09 2.37 35.07
CA LEU A 89 -25.11 3.42 34.95
C LEU A 89 -26.52 2.84 34.80
N SER A 90 -27.51 3.57 35.33
CA SER A 90 -28.93 3.30 35.05
C SER A 90 -29.24 3.49 33.56
N PHE A 91 -30.28 2.83 33.06
CA PHE A 91 -30.68 2.87 31.66
C PHE A 91 -30.86 4.31 31.12
N GLU A 92 -31.51 5.19 31.90
CA GLU A 92 -31.69 6.60 31.52
C GLU A 92 -30.37 7.37 31.42
N ASN A 93 -29.43 7.10 32.34
CA ASN A 93 -28.12 7.74 32.33
C ASN A 93 -27.25 7.22 31.17
N LYS A 94 -27.35 5.93 30.82
CA LYS A 94 -26.72 5.36 29.63
C LYS A 94 -27.21 6.08 28.36
N ALA A 95 -28.52 6.21 28.20
CA ALA A 95 -29.12 6.88 27.04
C ALA A 95 -28.69 8.34 26.94
N ARG A 96 -28.63 9.07 28.07
CA ARG A 96 -28.17 10.47 28.09
C ARG A 96 -26.70 10.61 27.70
N VAL A 97 -25.82 9.74 28.20
CA VAL A 97 -24.40 9.77 27.86
C VAL A 97 -24.20 9.43 26.38
N MET A 98 -24.86 8.39 25.88
CA MET A 98 -24.76 8.00 24.48
C MET A 98 -25.29 9.08 23.53
N HIS A 99 -26.36 9.79 23.89
CA HIS A 99 -26.83 10.93 23.11
C HIS A 99 -25.76 12.03 22.95
N TRP A 100 -24.99 12.32 24.01
CA TRP A 100 -23.88 13.29 23.90
C TRP A 100 -22.71 12.75 23.08
N VAL A 101 -22.38 11.47 23.25
CA VAL A 101 -21.34 10.79 22.48
C VAL A 101 -21.69 10.80 20.99
N ASP A 102 -22.93 10.46 20.65
CA ASP A 102 -23.42 10.43 19.27
C ASP A 102 -23.50 11.83 18.67
N ALA A 103 -23.80 12.86 19.47
CA ALA A 103 -23.75 14.26 19.01
C ALA A 103 -22.32 14.71 18.69
N VAL A 104 -21.33 14.32 19.50
CA VAL A 104 -19.91 14.62 19.27
C VAL A 104 -19.40 13.86 18.06
N LEU A 105 -19.70 12.57 17.96
CA LEU A 105 -19.30 11.73 16.83
C LEU A 105 -20.02 12.16 15.54
N GLY A 106 -21.31 12.50 15.59
CA GLY A 106 -22.10 12.96 14.45
C GLY A 106 -21.78 14.37 13.95
N LEU A 107 -20.95 15.14 14.66
CA LEU A 107 -20.62 16.53 14.33
C LEU A 107 -20.10 16.74 12.89
N PRO A 108 -19.24 15.88 12.30
CA PRO A 108 -18.84 15.99 10.89
C PRO A 108 -20.03 15.86 9.92
N GLY A 109 -20.99 14.98 10.23
CA GLY A 109 -22.23 14.81 9.47
C GLY A 109 -23.14 16.02 9.60
N ALA A 110 -23.32 16.53 10.82
CA ALA A 110 -24.08 17.74 11.09
C ALA A 110 -23.52 18.98 10.37
N LEU A 111 -22.19 19.14 10.35
CA LEU A 111 -21.53 20.22 9.60
C LEU A 111 -21.78 20.10 8.09
N MET A 112 -21.74 18.89 7.53
CA MET A 112 -22.03 18.67 6.12
C MET A 112 -23.50 19.00 5.80
N TYR A 113 -24.43 18.52 6.62
CA TYR A 113 -25.86 18.83 6.47
C TYR A 113 -26.14 20.33 6.60
N ALA A 114 -25.47 21.03 7.53
CA ALA A 114 -25.59 22.49 7.66
C ALA A 114 -25.11 23.22 6.39
N VAL A 115 -24.05 22.73 5.74
CA VAL A 115 -23.54 23.30 4.49
C VAL A 115 -24.46 23.00 3.31
N VAL A 116 -24.95 21.75 3.17
CA VAL A 116 -25.70 21.29 2.00
C VAL A 116 -27.19 21.65 2.05
N LEU A 117 -27.82 21.59 3.23
CA LEU A 117 -29.28 21.66 3.40
C LEU A 117 -29.77 22.94 4.10
N HIS A 118 -28.96 24.01 4.08
CA HIS A 118 -29.26 25.38 4.51
C HIS A 118 -30.57 25.54 5.34
N ARG A 119 -30.41 25.50 6.67
CA ARG A 119 -31.37 25.85 7.74
C ARG A 119 -32.38 24.81 8.24
N ARG A 120 -32.66 23.67 7.59
CA ARG A 120 -33.52 22.61 8.17
C ARG A 120 -32.79 21.43 8.80
N ALA A 121 -31.46 21.44 8.68
CA ALA A 121 -30.62 20.34 9.10
C ALA A 121 -30.54 20.11 10.61
N LEU A 122 -30.79 21.12 11.45
CA LEU A 122 -30.57 21.02 12.91
C LEU A 122 -31.77 20.50 13.70
N ASP A 123 -32.91 20.25 13.03
CA ASP A 123 -34.11 19.64 13.64
C ASP A 123 -34.08 18.10 13.60
N TYR A 124 -33.03 17.51 13.02
CA TYR A 124 -32.87 16.06 12.88
C TYR A 124 -32.38 15.41 14.18
N ASP A 125 -32.71 14.12 14.35
CA ASP A 125 -32.28 13.32 15.48
C ASP A 125 -30.75 13.12 15.46
N VAL A 126 -30.15 12.98 16.64
CA VAL A 126 -28.71 12.78 16.80
C VAL A 126 -28.23 11.51 16.07
N GLN A 127 -29.07 10.47 16.01
CA GLN A 127 -28.78 9.27 15.23
C GLN A 127 -28.65 9.55 13.73
N ASP A 128 -29.46 10.44 13.17
CA ASP A 128 -29.39 10.78 11.74
C ASP A 128 -28.06 11.49 11.41
N PHE A 129 -27.57 12.33 12.32
CA PHE A 129 -26.25 12.96 12.16
C PHE A 129 -25.11 11.96 12.24
N LEU A 130 -25.22 10.94 13.10
CA LEU A 130 -24.22 9.89 13.20
C LEU A 130 -24.17 9.02 11.93
N VAL A 131 -25.34 8.61 11.41
CA VAL A 131 -25.44 7.85 10.16
C VAL A 131 -24.89 8.68 9.00
N ALA A 132 -25.26 9.96 8.92
CA ALA A 132 -24.71 10.90 7.96
C ALA A 132 -23.17 11.00 8.04
N ALA A 133 -22.62 11.14 9.26
CA ALA A 133 -21.18 11.23 9.47
C ALA A 133 -20.44 9.96 9.03
N LEU A 134 -21.02 8.78 9.29
CA LEU A 134 -20.49 7.50 8.83
C LEU A 134 -20.55 7.37 7.30
N LEU A 135 -21.66 7.76 6.67
CA LEU A 135 -21.81 7.74 5.21
C LEU A 135 -20.80 8.66 4.53
N VAL A 136 -20.63 9.89 5.03
CA VAL A 136 -19.64 10.85 4.51
C VAL A 136 -18.23 10.30 4.68
N SER A 137 -17.92 9.79 5.86
CA SER A 137 -16.58 9.23 6.15
C SER A 137 -16.29 7.98 5.31
N GLY A 138 -17.30 7.15 5.07
CA GLY A 138 -17.22 5.98 4.20
C GLY A 138 -17.03 6.36 2.73
N ALA A 139 -17.80 7.31 2.22
CA ALA A 139 -17.65 7.84 0.87
C ALA A 139 -16.27 8.49 0.66
N ALA A 140 -15.81 9.28 1.64
CA ALA A 140 -14.47 9.87 1.63
C ALA A 140 -13.38 8.78 1.66
N LEU A 141 -13.54 7.74 2.48
CA LEU A 141 -12.62 6.61 2.53
C LEU A 141 -12.52 5.93 1.17
N LEU A 142 -13.64 5.60 0.53
CA LEU A 142 -13.67 4.99 -0.80
C LEU A 142 -13.03 5.90 -1.85
N TYR A 143 -13.30 7.21 -1.82
CA TYR A 143 -12.68 8.19 -2.69
C TYR A 143 -11.15 8.21 -2.55
N TYR A 144 -10.64 8.25 -1.31
CA TYR A 144 -9.19 8.26 -1.07
C TYR A 144 -8.53 6.91 -1.39
N ILE A 145 -9.21 5.78 -1.15
CA ILE A 145 -8.75 4.46 -1.59
C ILE A 145 -8.63 4.43 -3.12
N ALA A 146 -9.67 4.86 -3.85
CA ALA A 146 -9.64 4.92 -5.31
C ALA A 146 -8.49 5.80 -5.80
N LYS A 147 -8.34 6.99 -5.21
CA LYS A 147 -7.26 7.94 -5.56
C LYS A 147 -5.86 7.38 -5.29
N SER A 148 -5.70 6.65 -4.18
CA SER A 148 -4.45 5.97 -3.81
C SER A 148 -4.14 4.82 -4.77
N SER A 149 -5.13 3.96 -5.07
CA SER A 149 -4.98 2.81 -5.96
C SER A 149 -4.70 3.23 -7.40
N LEU A 150 -5.35 4.30 -7.87
CA LEU A 150 -5.15 4.89 -9.20
C LEU A 150 -3.90 5.77 -9.29
N LYS A 151 -3.11 5.90 -8.21
CA LYS A 151 -1.85 6.67 -8.16
C LYS A 151 -1.97 8.10 -8.70
N VAL A 152 -3.12 8.75 -8.52
CA VAL A 152 -3.46 10.06 -9.13
C VAL A 152 -2.58 11.21 -8.60
N ASN A 153 -1.72 10.96 -7.62
CA ASN A 153 -0.89 11.96 -6.97
C ASN A 153 0.51 12.14 -7.59
N GLY A 154 0.79 11.54 -8.75
CA GLY A 154 1.93 11.93 -9.57
C GLY A 154 1.79 13.36 -10.11
N GLY A 155 2.93 13.96 -10.46
CA GLY A 155 3.00 15.25 -11.16
C GLY A 155 3.03 15.07 -12.68
N VAL A 156 3.02 16.17 -13.41
CA VAL A 156 3.32 16.21 -14.84
C VAL A 156 4.59 17.05 -15.00
N ASN A 157 5.60 16.54 -15.72
CA ASN A 157 6.83 17.29 -15.98
C ASN A 157 6.59 18.39 -17.03
N GLU A 158 7.63 19.17 -17.34
CA GLU A 158 7.56 20.24 -18.35
C GLU A 158 7.21 19.72 -19.75
N ASP A 159 7.51 18.45 -20.03
CA ASP A 159 7.19 17.76 -21.30
C ASP A 159 5.77 17.17 -21.35
N GLY A 160 4.93 17.41 -20.34
CA GLY A 160 3.57 16.86 -20.29
C GLY A 160 3.49 15.37 -19.91
N VAL A 161 4.60 14.75 -19.50
CA VAL A 161 4.69 13.35 -19.09
C VAL A 161 4.36 13.22 -17.61
N TRP A 162 3.51 12.24 -17.28
CA TRP A 162 3.19 11.92 -15.89
C TRP A 162 4.41 11.32 -15.18
N VAL A 163 4.78 11.87 -14.03
CA VAL A 163 5.90 11.41 -13.20
C VAL A 163 5.40 11.05 -11.80
N PRO A 164 5.74 9.88 -11.24
CA PRO A 164 5.38 9.54 -9.87
C PRO A 164 6.04 10.50 -8.87
N SER A 165 5.49 10.58 -7.65
CA SER A 165 6.10 11.39 -6.58
C SER A 165 7.57 11.00 -6.34
N ARG A 166 8.42 11.92 -5.87
CA ARG A 166 9.86 11.65 -5.64
C ARG A 166 10.10 10.42 -4.78
N ALA A 167 9.31 10.22 -3.73
CA ALA A 167 9.41 9.04 -2.86
C ALA A 167 9.04 7.74 -3.58
N GLU A 168 8.01 7.75 -4.43
CA GLU A 168 7.65 6.59 -5.24
C GLU A 168 8.69 6.33 -6.34
N SER A 169 9.24 7.38 -6.94
CA SER A 169 10.37 7.29 -7.87
C SER A 169 11.58 6.67 -7.17
N GLN A 170 11.99 7.17 -6.01
CA GLN A 170 13.08 6.60 -5.21
C GLN A 170 12.84 5.15 -4.80
N ARG A 171 11.60 4.80 -4.40
CA ARG A 171 11.25 3.42 -4.09
C ARG A 171 11.36 2.51 -5.32
N ARG A 172 10.89 2.97 -6.48
CA ARG A 172 11.00 2.24 -7.74
C ARG A 172 12.47 2.08 -8.15
N TRP A 173 13.27 3.14 -8.00
CA TRP A 173 14.71 3.11 -8.25
C TRP A 173 15.45 2.15 -7.30
N ALA A 174 15.18 2.18 -6.00
CA ALA A 174 15.80 1.27 -5.05
C ALA A 174 15.43 -0.19 -5.33
N LYS A 175 14.16 -0.45 -5.67
CA LYS A 175 13.73 -1.79 -6.08
C LYS A 175 14.39 -2.22 -7.39
N PHE A 176 14.54 -1.30 -8.34
CA PHE A 176 15.25 -1.55 -9.59
C PHE A 176 16.74 -1.82 -9.35
N GLU A 177 17.41 -1.09 -8.46
CA GLU A 177 18.80 -1.34 -8.10
C GLU A 177 18.98 -2.71 -7.43
N GLU A 178 18.03 -3.12 -6.59
CA GLU A 178 18.00 -4.45 -5.98
C GLU A 178 17.81 -5.53 -7.04
N GLU A 179 16.84 -5.36 -7.95
CA GLU A 179 16.55 -6.31 -9.05
C GLU A 179 17.68 -6.38 -10.08
N GLU A 180 18.42 -5.29 -10.31
CA GLU A 180 19.54 -5.26 -11.28
C GLU A 180 20.91 -5.51 -10.66
N ALA A 181 21.01 -5.69 -9.35
CA ALA A 181 22.30 -5.85 -8.66
C ALA A 181 23.13 -7.00 -9.22
N GLU A 182 22.50 -8.15 -9.49
CA GLU A 182 23.15 -9.34 -10.04
C GLU A 182 23.61 -9.11 -11.49
N SER A 183 22.73 -8.54 -12.32
CA SER A 183 23.04 -8.19 -13.71
C SER A 183 24.24 -7.23 -13.79
N ARG A 184 24.26 -6.18 -12.96
CA ARG A 184 25.38 -5.22 -12.89
C ARG A 184 26.67 -5.87 -12.40
N ALA A 185 26.58 -6.80 -11.46
CA ALA A 185 27.75 -7.55 -10.99
C ALA A 185 28.36 -8.39 -12.12
N ILE A 186 27.53 -9.05 -12.93
CA ILE A 186 27.99 -9.81 -14.11
C ILE A 186 28.59 -8.86 -15.15
N THR A 187 27.93 -7.75 -15.49
CA THR A 187 28.46 -6.75 -16.43
C THR A 187 29.82 -6.22 -15.96
N LYS A 188 29.99 -5.95 -14.66
CA LYS A 188 31.28 -5.52 -14.11
C LYS A 188 32.37 -6.58 -14.27
N ARG A 189 32.04 -7.86 -14.10
CA ARG A 189 32.97 -8.98 -14.35
C ARG A 189 33.33 -9.09 -15.83
N MET A 190 32.36 -8.92 -16.73
CA MET A 190 32.62 -8.91 -18.18
C MET A 190 33.57 -7.78 -18.57
N ILE A 191 33.34 -6.55 -18.08
CA ILE A 191 34.24 -5.41 -18.36
C ILE A 191 35.64 -5.69 -17.82
N ALA A 192 35.77 -6.22 -16.60
CA ALA A 192 37.08 -6.57 -16.05
C ALA A 192 37.78 -7.65 -16.89
N HIS A 193 37.04 -8.69 -17.32
CA HIS A 193 37.57 -9.75 -18.17
C HIS A 193 37.99 -9.27 -19.56
N GLU A 194 37.29 -8.29 -20.15
CA GLU A 194 37.70 -7.62 -21.39
C GLU A 194 38.98 -6.79 -21.20
N MET A 195 39.15 -6.15 -20.04
CA MET A 195 40.37 -5.41 -19.71
C MET A 195 41.57 -6.34 -19.48
N ASP A 196 41.32 -7.54 -18.95
CA ASP A 196 42.32 -8.58 -18.70
C ASP A 196 42.60 -9.46 -19.96
N ASP A 197 42.26 -8.99 -21.17
CA ASP A 197 42.60 -9.70 -22.41
C ASP A 197 44.12 -9.97 -22.44
N PRO A 198 44.56 -11.24 -22.54
CA PRO A 198 45.98 -11.58 -22.50
C PRO A 198 46.79 -10.98 -23.67
N ARG A 199 46.11 -10.50 -24.72
CA ARG A 199 46.71 -9.81 -25.87
C ARG A 199 46.85 -8.29 -25.66
N SER A 200 46.28 -7.74 -24.59
CA SER A 200 46.36 -6.31 -24.26
C SER A 200 47.81 -5.88 -23.98
N ASP A 201 48.56 -6.70 -23.25
CA ASP A 201 50.00 -6.55 -23.02
C ASP A 201 50.78 -7.30 -24.11
N ARG A 202 51.04 -6.61 -25.23
CA ARG A 202 51.77 -7.16 -26.38
C ARG A 202 53.20 -7.57 -26.05
N GLU A 203 53.86 -6.92 -25.09
CA GLU A 203 55.25 -7.23 -24.73
C GLU A 203 55.30 -8.59 -24.03
N ARG A 204 54.47 -8.79 -23.01
CA ARG A 204 54.32 -10.08 -22.33
C ARG A 204 53.84 -11.16 -23.31
N TRP A 205 52.82 -10.89 -24.11
CA TRP A 205 52.22 -11.88 -25.01
C TRP A 205 53.23 -12.45 -26.01
N ASN A 206 54.09 -11.60 -26.57
CA ASN A 206 55.10 -12.01 -27.56
C ASN A 206 56.26 -12.80 -26.94
N THR A 207 56.47 -12.75 -25.62
CA THR A 207 57.48 -13.55 -24.93
C THR A 207 57.04 -14.99 -24.65
N LEU A 208 55.74 -15.26 -24.69
CA LEU A 208 55.18 -16.60 -24.43
C LEU A 208 55.41 -17.54 -25.62
N SER A 209 55.58 -18.83 -25.33
CA SER A 209 55.61 -19.84 -26.39
C SER A 209 54.23 -20.00 -27.05
N LYS A 210 54.18 -20.45 -28.31
CA LYS A 210 52.90 -20.67 -29.03
C LYS A 210 51.92 -21.58 -28.28
N ALA A 211 52.44 -22.59 -27.58
CA ALA A 211 51.61 -23.49 -26.78
C ALA A 211 51.05 -22.83 -25.51
N GLN A 212 51.77 -21.87 -24.91
CA GLN A 212 51.30 -21.08 -23.78
C GLN A 212 50.28 -20.02 -24.22
N GLN A 213 50.54 -19.34 -25.32
CA GLN A 213 49.59 -18.41 -25.94
C GLN A 213 48.25 -19.09 -26.22
N GLN A 214 48.29 -20.29 -26.81
CA GLN A 214 47.07 -21.03 -27.12
C GLN A 214 46.30 -21.43 -25.85
N ARG A 215 46.99 -21.88 -24.79
CA ARG A 215 46.33 -22.20 -23.51
C ARG A 215 45.73 -20.99 -22.82
N GLU A 216 46.44 -19.85 -22.77
CA GLU A 216 45.91 -18.63 -22.15
C GLU A 216 44.72 -18.07 -22.95
N GLN A 217 44.76 -18.17 -24.29
CA GLN A 217 43.64 -17.78 -25.15
C GLN A 217 42.42 -18.68 -24.94
N GLU A 218 42.61 -20.01 -24.91
CA GLU A 218 41.53 -20.97 -24.69
C GLU A 218 40.89 -20.80 -23.29
N GLN A 219 41.69 -20.50 -22.26
CA GLN A 219 41.18 -20.19 -20.92
C GLN A 219 40.36 -18.91 -20.89
N TRP A 220 40.88 -17.85 -21.51
CA TRP A 220 40.16 -16.57 -21.60
C TRP A 220 38.83 -16.73 -22.36
N GLU A 221 38.82 -17.45 -23.48
CA GLU A 221 37.59 -17.72 -24.24
C GLU A 221 36.57 -18.55 -23.46
N ALA A 222 37.02 -19.55 -22.68
CA ALA A 222 36.14 -20.35 -21.84
C ALA A 222 35.48 -19.52 -20.72
N GLU A 223 36.25 -18.65 -20.06
CA GLU A 223 35.74 -17.73 -19.02
C GLU A 223 34.75 -16.73 -19.61
N ARG A 224 35.03 -16.20 -20.81
CA ARG A 224 34.13 -15.31 -21.55
C ARG A 224 32.78 -15.99 -21.82
N ASP A 225 32.81 -17.20 -22.35
CA ASP A 225 31.60 -17.95 -22.71
C ASP A 225 30.78 -18.32 -21.46
N GLU A 226 31.44 -18.61 -20.32
CA GLU A 226 30.77 -18.79 -19.04
C GLU A 226 30.07 -17.50 -18.56
N LEU A 227 30.74 -16.34 -18.66
CA LEU A 227 30.16 -15.05 -18.29
C LEU A 227 28.94 -14.69 -19.17
N TYR A 228 29.00 -14.97 -20.47
CA TYR A 228 27.86 -14.79 -21.37
C TYR A 228 26.69 -15.69 -20.97
N ARG A 229 26.94 -16.98 -20.68
CA ARG A 229 25.90 -17.89 -20.20
C ARG A 229 25.25 -17.40 -18.90
N LEU A 230 26.04 -16.87 -17.97
CA LEU A 230 25.54 -16.29 -16.71
C LEU A 230 24.71 -15.03 -16.97
N SER A 231 25.13 -14.17 -17.89
CA SER A 231 24.36 -12.99 -18.30
C SER A 231 23.01 -13.37 -18.92
N ASP A 232 22.98 -14.38 -19.79
CA ASP A 232 21.75 -14.84 -20.45
C ASP A 232 20.78 -15.55 -19.50
N ALA A 233 21.31 -16.25 -18.49
CA ALA A 233 20.52 -16.90 -17.45
C ALA A 233 20.00 -15.93 -16.37
N CYS A 234 20.59 -14.72 -16.26
CA CYS A 234 20.21 -13.75 -15.25
C CYS A 234 18.82 -13.16 -15.57
N PRO A 235 17.84 -13.28 -14.67
CA PRO A 235 16.53 -12.65 -14.89
C PRO A 235 16.71 -11.13 -14.90
N ARG A 236 16.51 -10.50 -16.06
CA ARG A 236 16.51 -9.03 -16.16
C ARG A 236 15.16 -8.49 -15.71
N SER A 237 15.19 -7.29 -15.12
CA SER A 237 13.94 -6.58 -14.83
C SER A 237 13.19 -6.36 -16.16
N SER A 238 11.93 -6.80 -16.22
CA SER A 238 11.11 -6.86 -17.46
C SER A 238 10.79 -5.50 -18.10
N TYR A 239 11.34 -4.41 -17.56
CA TYR A 239 11.21 -3.06 -18.12
C TYR A 239 11.92 -2.92 -19.47
N PHE A 240 12.96 -3.71 -19.74
CA PHE A 240 13.65 -3.76 -21.04
C PHE A 240 13.14 -4.86 -21.98
N ASP A 241 12.31 -5.77 -21.48
CA ASP A 241 11.84 -6.94 -22.24
C ASP A 241 10.47 -6.73 -22.91
N LYS A 242 9.96 -5.49 -22.89
CA LYS A 242 8.96 -5.07 -23.86
C LYS A 242 9.64 -4.96 -25.21
N LYS A 243 9.75 -6.10 -25.90
CA LYS A 243 9.88 -6.14 -27.36
C LYS A 243 8.75 -5.28 -27.94
N SER A 244 9.11 -4.05 -28.31
CA SER A 244 8.45 -3.25 -29.34
C SER A 244 8.56 -3.96 -30.67
#